data_AF-A0ABD3Y1Y9-F1
#
_entry.id   AF-A0ABD3Y1Y9-F1
#
_cell.length_a   1.000
_cell.length_b   1.000
_cell.length_c   1.000
_cell.angle_alpha   90.00
_cell.angle_beta   90.00
_cell.angle_gamma   90.00
#
_symmetry.space_group_name_H-M   'P 1'
#
loop_
_entity.id
_entity.type
_entity.pdbx_description
1 polymer ?
#
loop_
_entity_poly.entity_id
_entity_poly.type
_entity_poly.pdbx_seq_one_letter_code
_entity_poly.pdbx_strand_id
1 'polypeptide(L)' 'PNTKYIQNYAYEELIAELGAAFLCAHFNTKQTQPIHHALYIKSWLKALKNDKTVLFRASAQAAKAVAHLEGYQGEVQHD' A
#
# COMPACT_ATOMS: atom_id res chain seq x y z
N PRO A 1 -23.92 8.81 0.51
CA PRO A 1 -22.54 8.35 0.23
C PRO A 1 -22.53 6.91 -0.27
N ASN A 2 -21.93 6.65 -1.44
CA ASN A 2 -21.90 5.31 -2.02
C ASN A 2 -20.79 4.48 -1.33
N THR A 3 -21.20 3.64 -0.38
CA THR A 3 -20.33 2.85 0.51
C THR A 3 -19.30 2.00 -0.24
N LYS A 4 -19.66 1.51 -1.44
CA LYS A 4 -18.76 0.69 -2.26
C LYS A 4 -17.54 1.47 -2.78
N TYR A 5 -17.73 2.74 -3.16
CA TYR A 5 -16.63 3.60 -3.60
C TYR A 5 -15.66 3.90 -2.46
N ILE A 6 -16.18 4.17 -1.26
CA ILE A 6 -15.36 4.45 -0.07
C ILE A 6 -14.52 3.21 0.32
N GLN A 7 -15.10 2.01 0.17
CA GLN A 7 -14.38 0.76 0.44
C GLN A 7 -13.28 0.47 -0.59
N ASN A 8 -13.58 0.66 -1.88
CA ASN A 8 -12.58 0.49 -2.94
C ASN A 8 -11.43 1.48 -2.78
N TYR A 9 -11.75 2.76 -2.55
CA TYR A 9 -10.76 3.80 -2.31
C TYR A 9 -9.90 3.48 -1.08
N ALA A 10 -10.51 3.06 0.02
CA ALA A 10 -9.77 2.64 1.21
C ALA A 10 -8.86 1.42 0.98
N TYR A 11 -9.18 0.55 0.01
CA TYR A 11 -8.34 -0.57 -0.36
C TYR A 11 -7.17 -0.13 -1.26
N GLU A 12 -7.40 0.78 -2.20
CA GLU A 12 -6.35 1.41 -3.02
C GLU A 12 -5.33 2.17 -2.16
N GLU A 13 -5.79 2.96 -1.20
CA GLU A 13 -4.94 3.66 -0.23
C GLU A 13 -4.12 2.69 0.63
N LEU A 14 -4.71 1.55 1.03
CA LEU A 14 -3.97 0.52 1.77
C LEU A 14 -2.81 -0.06 0.94
N ILE A 15 -3.03 -0.29 -0.36
CA ILE A 15 -1.99 -0.78 -1.26
C ILE A 15 -0.88 0.27 -1.42
N ALA A 16 -1.24 1.53 -1.60
CA ALA A 16 -0.30 2.63 -1.76
C ALA A 16 0.59 2.81 -0.52
N GLU A 17 0.00 2.82 0.68
CA GLU A 17 0.75 2.94 1.95
C GLU A 17 1.67 1.74 2.20
N LEU A 18 1.21 0.51 1.92
CA LEU A 18 2.06 -0.68 2.01
C LEU A 18 3.22 -0.61 1.01
N GLY A 19 2.97 -0.15 -0.21
CA GLY A 19 4.01 0.04 -1.22
C GLY A 19 5.04 1.08 -0.80
N ALA A 20 4.60 2.22 -0.27
CA ALA A 20 5.49 3.24 0.28
C ALA A 20 6.33 2.70 1.44
N ALA A 21 5.74 1.94 2.36
CA ALA A 21 6.45 1.31 3.47
C ALA A 21 7.50 0.29 2.99
N PHE A 22 7.17 -0.52 1.98
CA PHE A 22 8.11 -1.47 1.37
C PHE A 22 9.29 -0.75 0.71
N LEU A 23 9.05 0.33 -0.04
CA LEU A 23 10.11 1.14 -0.65
C LEU A 23 10.97 1.82 0.42
N CYS A 24 10.36 2.37 1.48
CA CYS A 24 11.10 2.95 2.59
C CYS A 24 12.02 1.91 3.25
N ALA A 25 11.51 0.70 3.48
CA ALA A 25 12.31 -0.41 4.00
C ALA A 25 13.43 -0.83 3.04
N HIS A 26 13.15 -0.88 1.73
CA HIS A 26 14.13 -1.23 0.69
C HIS A 26 15.28 -0.21 0.63
N PHE A 27 14.97 1.09 0.58
CA PHE A 27 15.95 2.16 0.46
C PHE A 27 16.53 2.62 1.80
N ASN A 28 16.16 1.96 2.91
CA ASN A 28 16.52 2.34 4.27
C ASN A 28 16.21 3.82 4.57
N THR A 29 15.07 4.31 4.09
CA THR A 29 14.59 5.67 4.30
C THR A 29 13.40 5.69 5.24
N LYS A 30 13.16 6.85 5.87
CA LYS A 30 11.99 7.05 6.73
C LYS A 30 10.86 7.64 5.90
N GLN A 31 9.65 7.15 6.13
CA GLN A 31 8.45 7.80 5.62
C GLN A 31 8.37 9.22 6.21
N THR A 32 8.44 10.23 5.35
CA THR A 32 8.46 11.65 5.75
C THR A 32 7.06 12.25 5.83
N GLN A 33 6.06 11.60 5.23
CA GLN A 33 4.67 12.05 5.29
C GLN A 33 3.95 11.45 6.51
N PRO A 34 3.19 12.25 7.28
CA PRO A 34 2.41 11.73 8.39
C PRO A 34 1.33 10.77 7.86
N ILE A 35 1.14 9.65 8.56
CA ILE A 35 0.08 8.67 8.26
C ILE A 35 -1.26 9.32 8.63
N HIS A 36 -1.89 10.04 7.70
CA HIS A 36 -3.15 10.77 7.93
C HIS A 36 -4.41 9.88 7.87
N HIS A 37 -4.26 8.57 8.17
CA HIS A 37 -5.27 7.55 7.87
C HIS A 37 -5.97 6.94 9.09
N ALA A 38 -5.98 7.61 10.24
CA ALA A 38 -6.56 7.08 11.48
C ALA A 38 -8.05 6.65 11.33
N LEU A 39 -8.80 7.30 10.44
CA LEU A 39 -10.18 6.90 10.08
C LEU A 39 -10.22 5.60 9.25
N TYR A 40 -9.26 5.38 8.35
CA TYR A 40 -9.16 4.17 7.53
C TYR A 40 -8.61 2.99 8.31
N ILE A 41 -7.69 3.18 9.25
CA ILE A 41 -7.19 2.11 10.13
C ILE A 41 -8.36 1.46 10.91
N LYS A 42 -9.32 2.25 11.38
CA LYS A 42 -10.52 1.72 12.07
C LYS A 42 -11.42 0.93 11.12
N SER A 43 -11.53 1.36 9.87
CA SER A 43 -12.26 0.65 8.81
C SER A 43 -11.53 -0.63 8.38
N TRP A 44 -10.20 -0.57 8.22
CA TRP A 44 -9.31 -1.70 7.92
C TRP A 44 -9.33 -2.71 9.06
N LEU A 45 -9.29 -2.31 10.32
CA LEU A 45 -9.44 -3.20 11.47
C LEU A 45 -10.80 -3.94 11.47
N LYS A 46 -11.87 -3.26 11.05
CA LYS A 46 -13.20 -3.89 10.91
C LYS A 46 -13.24 -4.84 9.71
N ALA A 47 -12.64 -4.47 8.59
CA ALA A 47 -12.49 -5.33 7.41
C ALA A 47 -11.61 -6.55 7.71
N LEU A 48 -10.50 -6.38 8.46
CA LEU A 48 -9.57 -7.43 8.88
C LEU A 48 -10.19 -8.41 9.87
N LYS A 49 -11.12 -7.95 10.72
CA LYS A 49 -11.92 -8.82 11.57
C LYS A 49 -12.87 -9.70 10.76
N ASN A 50 -13.36 -9.23 9.62
CA ASN A 50 -14.29 -9.94 8.76
C ASN A 50 -13.58 -10.83 7.72
N ASP A 51 -12.44 -10.40 7.19
CA ASP A 51 -11.66 -11.14 6.21
C ASP A 51 -10.15 -10.81 6.35
N LYS A 52 -9.41 -11.73 6.96
CA LYS A 52 -7.95 -11.61 7.14
C LYS A 52 -7.18 -11.68 5.82
N THR A 53 -7.79 -12.17 4.74
CA THR A 53 -7.12 -12.30 3.44
C THR A 53 -6.94 -10.95 2.75
N VAL A 54 -7.71 -9.92 3.12
CA VAL A 54 -7.65 -8.58 2.54
C VAL A 54 -6.25 -7.97 2.70
N LEU A 55 -5.62 -8.12 3.87
CA LEU A 55 -4.26 -7.63 4.09
C LEU A 55 -3.26 -8.33 3.18
N PHE A 56 -3.30 -9.67 3.12
CA PHE A 56 -2.38 -10.43 2.26
C PHE A 56 -2.56 -10.09 0.78
N ARG A 57 -3.79 -9.87 0.33
CA ARG A 57 -4.08 -9.43 -1.04
C ARG A 57 -3.54 -8.03 -1.32
N ALA A 58 -3.75 -7.09 -0.40
CA ALA A 58 -3.21 -5.73 -0.51
C ALA A 58 -1.68 -5.74 -0.52
N SER A 59 -1.05 -6.49 0.39
CA SER A 59 0.40 -6.66 0.44
C SER A 59 0.96 -7.29 -0.85
N ALA A 60 0.29 -8.30 -1.41
CA ALA A 60 0.70 -8.91 -2.67
C ALA A 60 0.61 -7.92 -3.86
N GLN A 61 -0.40 -7.05 -3.88
CA GLN A 61 -0.51 -6.01 -4.90
C GLN A 61 0.55 -4.91 -4.71
N ALA A 62 0.79 -4.49 -3.48
CA ALA A 62 1.86 -3.54 -3.15
C ALA A 62 3.23 -4.07 -3.57
N ALA A 63 3.54 -5.34 -3.26
CA ALA A 63 4.79 -5.98 -3.66
C ALA A 63 4.97 -6.01 -5.19
N LYS A 64 3.90 -6.27 -5.95
CA LYS A 64 3.94 -6.21 -7.42
C LYS A 64 4.23 -4.79 -7.93
N ALA A 65 3.62 -3.78 -7.32
CA ALA A 65 3.87 -2.37 -7.67
C ALA A 65 5.33 -1.98 -7.39
N VAL A 66 5.87 -2.38 -6.24
CA VAL A 66 7.28 -2.15 -5.90
C VAL A 66 8.22 -2.83 -6.88
N ALA A 67 8.01 -4.12 -7.16
CA ALA A 67 8.83 -4.85 -8.13
C ALA A 67 8.79 -4.23 -9.54
N HIS A 68 7.64 -3.67 -9.93
CA HIS A 68 7.52 -2.94 -11.19
C HIS A 68 8.37 -1.66 -11.20
N LEU A 69 8.37 -0.89 -10.10
CA LEU A 69 9.19 0.31 -9.96
C LEU A 69 10.69 -0.01 -9.92
N GLU A 70 11.09 -1.09 -9.24
CA GLU A 70 12.46 -1.59 -9.22
C GLU A 70 12.92 -2.03 -10.62
N GLY A 71 12.03 -2.64 -11.41
CA GLY A 71 12.31 -3.01 -12.80
C GLY A 71 12.72 -1.83 -13.68
N TYR A 72 12.14 -0.64 -13.45
CA TYR A 72 12.55 0.58 -14.15
C TYR A 72 13.90 1.14 -13.69
N GLN A 73 14.33 0.87 -12.46
CA GLN A 73 15.67 1.32 -12.00
C GLN A 73 16.80 0.59 -12.73
N GLY A 74 16.57 -0.66 -13.17
CA GLY A 74 17.54 -1.43 -13.96
C GLY A 74 17.75 -0.90 -15.38
N GLU A 75 16.79 -0.17 -15.95
CA GLU A 75 16.90 0.41 -17.32
C GLU A 75 17.65 1.75 -17.35
N VAL A 76 17.76 2.46 -16.21
CA VAL A 76 18.41 3.78 -16.15
C VAL A 76 19.93 3.69 -15.93
N GLN A 77 20.49 2.50 -15.75
CA GLN A 77 21.90 2.28 -15.45
C GLN A 77 22.64 1.51 -16.57
N HIS A 78 22.53 2.00 -17.81
CA HIS A 78 23.48 1.71 -18.88
C HIS A 78 23.46 2.87 -19.89
N ASP A 79 24.36 3.84 -19.69
CA ASP A 79 25.00 4.69 -20.71
C ASP A 79 26.24 5.35 -20.09
#